data_AF-A0A2G4T5Z6-F1
#
_entry.id   AF-A0A2G4T5Z6-F1
#
_cell.length_a   1.000
_cell.length_b   1.000
_cell.length_c   1.000
_cell.angle_alpha   90.00
_cell.angle_beta   90.00
_cell.angle_gamma   90.00
#
_symmetry.space_group_name_H-M   'P 1'
#
loop_
_entity.id
_entity.type
_entity.pdbx_description
1 polymer ?
#
loop_
_entity_poly.entity_id
_entity_poly.type
_entity_poly.pdbx_seq_one_letter_code
_entity_poly.pdbx_strand_id
1 'polypeptide(L)'
;MSNNIKVVCRFRPQNALEIREGGVPIIEIDEEGTQIGLKGKDFQGSFSFDKVFGMNTPQKDVFEYSIKTIVDDVTAGYNGTVFAYGQTGSGKTFTMMVISFIYIYFMHECVLSLI
;
A
#
# COMPACT_ATOMS: atom_id res chain seq x y z
N MET A 1 13.59 20.90 0.03
CA MET A 1 12.22 20.41 -0.22
C MET A 1 11.78 19.64 1.02
N SER A 2 10.54 19.83 1.46
CA SER A 2 10.01 19.14 2.65
C SER A 2 9.71 17.69 2.30
N ASN A 3 10.42 16.73 2.92
CA ASN A 3 10.09 15.31 2.81
C ASN A 3 9.00 14.98 3.83
N ASN A 4 7.75 15.11 3.40
CA ASN A 4 6.62 14.66 4.20
C ASN A 4 6.51 13.14 4.15
N ILE A 5 6.05 12.53 5.25
CA ILE A 5 5.76 11.10 5.28
C ILE A 5 4.60 10.84 4.32
N LYS A 6 4.82 10.00 3.30
CA LYS A 6 3.78 9.54 2.38
C LYS A 6 2.98 8.41 3.06
N VAL A 7 1.68 8.60 3.18
CA VAL A 7 0.74 7.63 3.76
C VAL A 7 -0.17 7.09 2.67
N VAL A 8 -0.04 5.79 2.43
CA VAL A 8 -0.81 5.04 1.45
C VAL A 8 -1.71 4.03 2.13
N CYS A 9 -2.98 3.97 1.71
CA CYS A 9 -3.94 3.01 2.21
C CYS A 9 -4.19 1.91 1.18
N ARG A 10 -4.36 0.66 1.63
CA ARG A 10 -4.69 -0.48 0.76
C ARG A 10 -5.77 -1.33 1.41
N PHE A 11 -6.84 -1.56 0.65
CA PHE A 11 -7.92 -2.45 1.03
C PHE A 11 -7.77 -3.78 0.30
N ARG A 12 -7.83 -4.89 1.05
CA ARG A 12 -7.86 -6.23 0.47
C ARG A 12 -9.30 -6.66 0.16
N PRO A 13 -9.51 -7.60 -0.77
CA PRO A 13 -10.78 -8.30 -0.90
C PRO A 13 -11.19 -8.94 0.44
N GLN A 14 -12.50 -9.11 0.62
CA GLN A 14 -13.04 -9.83 1.76
C GLN A 14 -12.56 -11.29 1.75
N ASN A 15 -12.29 -11.83 2.94
CA ASN A 15 -11.90 -13.22 3.10
C ASN A 15 -13.14 -14.13 3.21
N ALA A 16 -12.95 -15.44 3.08
CA ALA A 16 -14.05 -16.41 3.11
C ALA A 16 -14.84 -16.40 4.43
N LEU A 17 -14.21 -16.07 5.56
CA LEU A 17 -14.87 -15.98 6.86
C LEU A 17 -15.79 -14.76 6.93
N GLU A 18 -15.30 -13.59 6.52
CA GLU A 18 -16.04 -12.32 6.43
C GLU A 18 -17.27 -12.47 5.51
N ILE A 19 -17.11 -13.16 4.39
CA ILE A 19 -18.23 -13.44 3.47
C ILE A 19 -19.24 -14.40 4.12
N ARG A 20 -18.77 -15.46 4.78
CA ARG A 20 -19.64 -16.45 5.46
C ARG A 20 -20.44 -15.84 6.61
N GLU A 21 -19.86 -14.88 7.31
CA GLU A 21 -20.50 -14.15 8.40
C GLU A 21 -21.43 -13.02 7.90
N GLY A 22 -21.55 -12.82 6.59
CA GLY A 22 -22.41 -11.80 6.00
C GLY A 22 -21.83 -10.39 6.09
N GLY A 23 -20.50 -10.27 6.21
CA GLY A 23 -19.81 -8.98 6.20
C GLY A 23 -20.03 -8.22 4.91
N VAL A 24 -20.31 -6.93 5.01
CA VAL A 24 -20.49 -6.03 3.87
C VAL A 24 -19.32 -5.05 3.82
N PRO A 25 -18.73 -4.76 2.64
CA PRO A 25 -17.73 -3.71 2.50
C PRO A 25 -18.29 -2.36 2.95
N ILE A 26 -17.60 -1.71 3.90
CA ILE A 26 -18.00 -0.39 4.45
C ILE A 26 -17.14 0.76 3.93
N ILE A 27 -16.30 0.50 2.91
CA ILE A 27 -15.33 1.45 2.37
C ILE A 27 -15.78 1.88 0.99
N GLU A 28 -15.87 3.18 0.79
CA GLU A 28 -16.02 3.80 -0.52
C GLU A 28 -14.78 4.61 -0.82
N ILE A 29 -14.21 4.43 -2.01
CA ILE A 29 -13.01 5.13 -2.46
C ILE A 29 -13.46 6.16 -3.51
N ASP A 30 -12.92 7.37 -3.44
CA ASP A 30 -13.18 8.39 -4.46
C ASP A 30 -12.55 8.03 -5.82
N GLU A 31 -12.97 8.72 -6.88
CA GLU A 31 -12.49 8.47 -8.25
C GLU A 31 -10.97 8.73 -8.39
N GLU A 32 -10.45 9.69 -7.62
CA GLU A 32 -9.02 10.04 -7.62
C GLU A 32 -8.17 9.02 -6.83
N GLY A 33 -8.81 8.23 -5.96
CA GLY A 33 -8.14 7.31 -5.06
C GLY A 33 -7.26 8.03 -4.04
N THR A 34 -7.74 9.12 -3.47
CA THR A 34 -7.07 9.89 -2.41
C THR A 34 -7.91 9.97 -1.14
N GLN A 35 -9.19 9.68 -1.22
CA GLN A 35 -10.12 9.74 -0.10
C GLN A 35 -10.87 8.44 0.08
N ILE A 36 -11.18 8.13 1.34
CA ILE A 36 -12.13 7.09 1.68
C ILE A 36 -13.32 7.67 2.44
N GLY A 37 -14.51 7.14 2.17
CA GLY A 37 -15.67 7.22 3.04
C GLY A 37 -15.85 5.91 3.80
N LEU A 38 -16.04 6.02 5.12
CA LEU A 38 -16.47 4.92 5.98
C LEU A 38 -17.97 5.00 6.20
N LYS A 39 -18.68 3.91 5.91
CA LYS A 39 -20.11 3.73 6.21
C LYS A 39 -20.31 2.63 7.24
N GLY A 40 -19.68 2.78 8.40
CA GLY A 40 -19.87 1.89 9.54
C GLY A 40 -21.17 2.18 10.29
N LYS A 41 -21.63 1.19 11.06
CA LYS A 41 -22.78 1.34 11.96
C LYS A 41 -22.48 2.29 13.12
N ASP A 42 -21.24 2.22 13.63
CA ASP A 42 -20.78 2.99 14.79
C ASP A 42 -20.01 4.26 14.42
N PHE A 43 -19.46 4.32 13.20
CA PHE A 43 -18.69 5.46 12.72
C PHE A 43 -18.94 5.71 11.24
N GLN A 44 -19.26 6.97 10.91
CA GLN A 44 -19.32 7.48 9.55
C GLN A 44 -18.40 8.69 9.46
N GLY A 45 -17.57 8.72 8.42
CA GLY A 45 -16.60 9.80 8.23
C GLY A 45 -15.75 9.56 7.00
N SER A 46 -14.95 10.56 6.64
CA SER A 46 -14.00 10.48 5.53
C SER A 46 -12.58 10.76 5.98
N PHE A 47 -11.63 10.14 5.28
CA PHE A 47 -10.20 10.31 5.51
C PHE A 47 -9.48 10.51 4.18
N SER A 48 -8.46 11.36 4.18
CA SER A 48 -7.62 11.64 3.01
C SER A 48 -6.22 11.05 3.21
N PHE A 49 -5.66 10.51 2.15
CA PHE A 49 -4.34 9.87 2.09
C PHE A 49 -3.63 10.28 0.80
N ASP A 50 -2.32 10.06 0.71
CA ASP A 50 -1.57 10.33 -0.54
C ASP A 50 -2.01 9.42 -1.68
N LYS A 51 -2.47 8.20 -1.36
CA LYS A 51 -3.16 7.30 -2.30
C LYS A 51 -3.92 6.21 -1.55
N VAL A 52 -5.03 5.78 -2.14
CA VAL A 52 -5.87 4.69 -1.69
C VAL A 52 -5.97 3.65 -2.79
N PHE A 53 -5.61 2.41 -2.46
CA PHE A 53 -5.69 1.25 -3.35
C PHE A 53 -6.89 0.38 -2.96
N GLY A 54 -7.79 0.18 -3.92
CA GLY A 54 -8.95 -0.70 -3.77
C GLY A 54 -8.61 -2.18 -3.86
N MET A 55 -9.62 -3.01 -3.61
CA MET A 55 -9.52 -4.47 -3.51
C MET A 55 -8.94 -5.15 -4.77
N ASN A 56 -9.15 -4.54 -5.94
CA ASN A 56 -8.72 -5.07 -7.23
C ASN A 56 -7.36 -4.55 -7.68
N THR A 57 -6.68 -3.73 -6.86
CA THR A 57 -5.40 -3.14 -7.24
C THR A 57 -4.31 -4.21 -7.26
N PRO A 58 -3.62 -4.42 -8.40
CA PRO A 58 -2.54 -5.39 -8.48
C PRO A 58 -1.33 -4.93 -7.67
N GLN A 59 -0.52 -5.90 -7.24
CA GLN A 59 0.63 -5.63 -6.38
C GLN A 59 1.68 -4.73 -7.04
N LYS A 60 1.84 -4.85 -8.37
CA LYS A 60 2.76 -4.04 -9.16
C LYS A 60 2.45 -2.55 -9.04
N ASP A 61 1.18 -2.17 -9.14
CA ASP A 61 0.77 -0.77 -9.11
C ASP A 61 1.00 -0.16 -7.72
N VAL A 62 0.75 -0.95 -6.67
CA VAL A 62 1.05 -0.55 -5.29
C VAL A 62 2.55 -0.29 -5.12
N PHE A 63 3.41 -1.17 -5.68
CA PHE A 63 4.86 -1.02 -5.62
C PHE A 63 5.36 0.21 -6.40
N GLU A 64 4.96 0.34 -7.66
CA GLU A 64 5.40 1.44 -8.55
C GLU A 64 5.06 2.81 -7.97
N TYR A 65 3.88 2.97 -7.36
CA TYR A 65 3.49 4.26 -6.77
C TYR A 65 4.15 4.52 -5.40
N SER A 66 4.21 3.49 -4.55
CA SER A 66 4.55 3.68 -3.12
C SER A 66 6.04 3.57 -2.84
N ILE A 67 6.77 2.77 -3.63
CA ILE A 67 8.12 2.31 -3.27
C ILE A 67 9.18 2.78 -4.26
N LYS A 68 8.84 2.92 -5.55
CA LYS A 68 9.79 3.29 -6.60
C LYS A 68 10.64 4.51 -6.25
N THR A 69 10.01 5.60 -5.80
CA THR A 69 10.74 6.82 -5.43
C THR A 69 11.68 6.59 -4.25
N ILE A 70 11.31 5.72 -3.32
CA ILE A 70 12.16 5.36 -2.17
C ILE A 70 13.36 4.53 -2.64
N VAL A 71 13.19 3.67 -3.65
CA VAL A 71 14.29 2.95 -4.29
C VAL A 71 15.27 3.94 -4.90
N ASP A 72 14.77 4.88 -5.68
CA ASP A 72 15.60 5.91 -6.33
C ASP A 72 16.39 6.70 -5.28
N ASP A 73 15.74 7.13 -4.20
CA ASP A 73 16.37 7.81 -3.07
C ASP A 73 17.48 6.97 -2.42
N VAL A 74 17.23 5.67 -2.19
CA VAL A 74 18.24 4.78 -1.60
C VAL A 74 19.42 4.56 -2.54
N THR A 75 19.19 4.43 -3.85
CA THR A 75 20.28 4.34 -4.84
C THR A 75 21.10 5.62 -4.94
N ALA A 76 20.50 6.78 -4.64
CA ALA A 76 21.18 8.07 -4.54
C ALA A 76 21.89 8.29 -3.19
N GLY A 77 21.84 7.31 -2.27
CA GLY A 77 22.53 7.36 -0.97
C GLY A 77 21.71 7.95 0.18
N TYR A 78 20.39 8.10 0.02
CA TYR A 78 19.50 8.50 1.10
C TYR A 78 18.93 7.30 1.86
N ASN A 79 18.54 7.50 3.13
CA ASN A 79 17.90 6.46 3.91
C ASN A 79 16.39 6.42 3.61
N GLY A 80 15.89 5.27 3.15
CA GLY A 80 14.47 5.03 2.91
C GLY A 80 13.90 4.01 3.89
N THR A 81 12.71 4.27 4.44
CA THR A 81 12.01 3.35 5.35
C THR A 81 10.57 3.16 4.90
N VAL A 82 10.15 1.89 4.81
CA VAL A 82 8.76 1.50 4.52
C VAL A 82 8.29 0.55 5.62
N PHE A 83 7.13 0.83 6.20
CA PHE A 83 6.46 -0.07 7.14
C PHE A 83 4.98 -0.17 6.79
N ALA A 84 4.40 -1.35 7.05
CA ALA A 84 2.98 -1.59 6.86
C ALA A 84 2.31 -1.64 8.24
N TYR A 85 1.17 -0.96 8.38
CA TYR A 85 0.41 -0.88 9.63
C TYR A 85 -1.06 -1.30 9.41
N GLY A 86 -1.70 -1.83 10.46
CA GLY A 86 -3.09 -2.28 10.43
C GLY A 86 -3.34 -3.54 11.27
N GLN A 87 -4.60 -3.97 11.35
CA GLN A 87 -5.04 -5.15 12.12
C GLN A 87 -4.42 -6.47 11.60
N THR A 88 -4.33 -7.49 12.45
CA THR A 88 -4.02 -8.86 12.03
C THR A 88 -4.95 -9.31 10.89
N GLY A 89 -4.38 -9.94 9.86
CA GLY A 89 -5.15 -10.36 8.69
C GLY A 89 -5.45 -9.24 7.66
N SER A 90 -5.01 -8.01 7.86
CA SER A 90 -5.24 -6.90 6.91
C SER A 90 -4.38 -6.94 5.63
N GLY A 91 -3.46 -7.90 5.50
CA GLY A 91 -2.58 -8.01 4.32
C GLY A 91 -1.24 -7.26 4.43
N LYS A 92 -0.79 -6.90 5.64
CA LYS A 92 0.54 -6.29 5.87
C LYS A 92 1.69 -7.14 5.31
N THR A 93 1.78 -8.41 5.74
CA THR A 93 2.84 -9.33 5.30
C THR A 93 2.75 -9.60 3.79
N PHE A 94 1.54 -9.74 3.26
CA PHE A 94 1.32 -9.90 1.82
C PHE A 94 1.86 -8.71 1.03
N THR A 95 1.60 -7.49 1.51
CA THR A 95 2.10 -6.26 0.88
C THR A 95 3.62 -6.17 1.01
N MET A 96 4.18 -6.36 2.21
CA MET A 96 5.60 -6.16 2.47
C MET A 96 6.51 -7.26 1.87
N MET A 97 6.10 -8.52 1.96
CA MET A 97 6.93 -9.64 1.50
C MET A 97 7.17 -9.55 -0.01
N VAL A 98 6.13 -9.22 -0.78
CA VAL A 98 6.26 -9.07 -2.24
C VAL A 98 7.10 -7.84 -2.60
N ILE A 99 6.96 -6.73 -1.86
CA ILE A 99 7.80 -5.54 -2.04
C ILE A 99 9.28 -5.86 -1.76
N SER A 100 9.57 -6.60 -0.69
CA SER A 100 10.94 -6.98 -0.32
C SER A 100 11.62 -7.83 -1.39
N PHE A 101 10.92 -8.82 -1.95
CA PHE A 101 11.46 -9.62 -3.06
C PHE A 101 11.75 -8.77 -4.29
N ILE A 102 10.81 -7.91 -4.73
CA ILE A 102 11.01 -7.05 -5.91
C ILE A 102 12.20 -6.10 -5.68
N TYR A 103 12.34 -5.55 -4.47
CA TYR A 103 13.44 -4.65 -4.11
C TYR A 103 14.81 -5.34 -4.22
N ILE A 104 14.94 -6.55 -3.66
CA ILE A 104 16.20 -7.32 -3.72
C ILE A 104 16.58 -7.65 -5.16
N TYR A 105 15.61 -8.09 -5.97
CA TYR A 105 15.83 -8.36 -7.39
C TYR A 105 16.24 -7.09 -8.16
N PHE A 106 15.54 -5.98 -7.95
CA PHE A 106 15.84 -4.73 -8.65
C PHE A 106 17.20 -4.16 -8.25
N MET A 107 17.56 -4.18 -6.95
CA MET A 107 18.91 -3.80 -6.51
C MET A 107 19.99 -4.70 -7.12
N HIS A 108 19.76 -6.01 -7.20
CA HIS A 108 20.69 -6.93 -7.82
C HIS A 108 20.89 -6.63 -9.32
N GLU A 109 19.82 -6.40 -10.07
CA GLU A 109 19.86 -6.02 -11.50
C GLU A 109 20.52 -4.65 -11.73
N CYS A 110 20.21 -3.65 -10.90
CA CYS A 110 20.84 -2.33 -10.98
C CYS A 110 22.34 -2.41 -10.70
N VAL A 111 22.76 -3.15 -9.67
CA VAL A 111 24.18 -3.34 -9.37
C VAL A 111 24.87 -4.09 -10.51
N LEU A 112 24.26 -5.13 -11.10
CA LEU A 112 24.83 -5.80 -12.28
C LEU A 112 24.96 -4.88 -13.50
N SER A 113 24.02 -3.95 -13.71
CA SER A 113 24.07 -3.01 -14.85
C SER A 113 25.08 -1.87 -14.67
N LEU A 114 25.61 -1.69 -13.46
CA LEU A 114 26.61 -0.67 -13.10
C LEU A 114 28.06 -1.20 -13.10
N ILE A 115 28.27 -2.49 -13.43
CA ILE A 115 29.58 -3.16 -13.55
C ILE A 115 29.82 -3.51 -15.03
#